data_AF-A0A8T4MQ76-F1
#
_entry.id   AF-A0A8T4MQ76-F1
#
_cell.length_a   1.000
_cell.length_b   1.000
_cell.length_c   1.000
_cell.angle_alpha   90.00
_cell.angle_beta   90.00
_cell.angle_gamma   90.00
#
_symmetry.space_group_name_H-M   'P 1'
#
loop_
_entity.id
_entity.type
_entity.pdbx_description
1 polymer ?
#
loop_
_entity_poly.entity_id
_entity_poly.type
_entity_poly.pdbx_seq_one_letter_code
_entity_poly.pdbx_strand_id
1 'polypeptide(L)' 'MFNFKSFAKQCTRVWHLLKKPDSYEFKTVAKVSAIGLVVVGFIGFAISMIFGYFGLK' A
#
# COMPACT_ATOMS: atom_id res chain seq x y z
N MET A 1 -17.64 -12.52 29.90
CA MET A 1 -17.78 -11.06 29.70
C MET A 1 -16.55 -10.54 28.98
N PHE A 2 -16.72 -9.94 27.80
CA PHE A 2 -15.64 -9.38 26.99
C PHE A 2 -14.96 -8.22 27.74
N ASN A 3 -13.77 -8.45 28.28
CA ASN A 3 -12.99 -7.42 28.97
C ASN A 3 -12.23 -6.57 27.94
N PHE A 4 -12.82 -5.48 27.49
CA PHE A 4 -12.16 -4.51 26.60
C PHE A 4 -10.84 -3.96 27.17
N LYS A 5 -10.71 -3.91 28.51
CA LYS A 5 -9.50 -3.46 29.20
C LYS A 5 -8.32 -4.41 28.99
N SER A 6 -8.56 -5.73 28.98
CA SER A 6 -7.52 -6.71 28.68
C SER A 6 -7.18 -6.76 27.19
N PHE A 7 -8.18 -6.58 26.33
CA PHE A 7 -7.98 -6.51 24.89
C PHE A 7 -7.11 -5.30 24.49
N ALA A 8 -7.42 -4.12 25.02
CA ALA A 8 -6.59 -2.92 24.79
C ALA A 8 -5.14 -3.13 25.26
N LYS A 9 -4.95 -3.75 26.43
CA LYS A 9 -3.60 -4.07 26.95
C LYS A 9 -2.84 -5.06 26.05
N GLN A 10 -3.53 -6.03 25.46
CA GLN A 10 -2.94 -6.96 24.49
C GLN A 10 -2.56 -6.24 23.18
N CYS A 11 -3.42 -5.36 22.66
CA CYS A 11 -3.12 -4.55 21.48
C CYS A 11 -1.89 -3.65 21.69
N THR A 12 -1.76 -2.99 22.85
CA THR A 12 -0.58 -2.20 23.19
C THR A 12 0.68 -3.07 23.21
N ARG A 13 0.62 -4.31 23.71
CA ARG A 13 1.77 -5.22 23.69
C ARG A 13 2.19 -5.57 22.26
N VAL A 14 1.23 -5.84 21.37
CA VAL A 14 1.51 -6.12 19.96
C VAL A 14 2.16 -4.90 19.30
N TRP A 15 1.66 -3.70 19.56
CA TRP A 15 2.25 -2.46 19.03
C TRP A 15 3.74 -2.30 19.36
N HIS A 16 4.12 -2.63 20.60
CA HIS A 16 5.53 -2.56 21.04
C HIS A 16 6.39 -3.73 20.53
N LEU A 17 5.76 -4.84 20.12
CA LEU A 17 6.45 -5.99 19.51
C LEU A 17 6.76 -5.78 18.03
N LEU A 18 6.11 -4.82 17.37
CA LEU A 18 6.37 -4.52 15.96
C LEU A 18 7.81 -4.01 15.79
N LYS A 19 8.58 -4.74 14.98
CA LYS A 19 9.93 -4.34 14.56
C LYS A 19 9.81 -3.12 13.64
N LYS A 20 10.44 -2.01 14.01
CA LYS A 20 10.60 -0.88 13.09
C LYS A 20 11.41 -1.36 11.87
N PRO A 21 10.91 -1.19 10.63
CA PRO A 21 11.58 -1.67 9.44
C PRO A 21 12.95 -1.00 9.28
N ASP A 22 13.93 -1.76 8.79
CA ASP A 22 15.24 -1.20 8.46
C ASP A 22 15.15 -0.30 7.22
N SER A 23 16.05 0.68 7.14
CA SER A 23 16.10 1.63 6.01
C SER A 23 16.32 0.92 4.67
N TYR A 24 16.99 -0.23 4.65
CA TYR A 24 17.19 -1.04 3.45
C TYR A 24 15.91 -1.77 3.02
N GLU A 25 15.23 -2.41 3.96
CA GLU A 25 13.97 -3.14 3.71
C GLU A 25 12.88 -2.18 3.20
N PHE A 26 12.75 -1.02 3.85
CA PHE A 26 11.80 0.00 3.44
C PHE A 26 12.03 0.48 2.02
N LYS A 27 13.30 0.80 1.66
CA LYS A 27 13.63 1.26 0.30
C LYS A 27 13.39 0.18 -0.74
N THR A 28 13.64 -1.08 -0.41
CA THR A 28 13.43 -2.19 -1.34
C THR A 28 11.94 -2.38 -1.64
N VAL A 29 11.11 -2.44 -0.59
CA VAL A 29 9.65 -2.56 -0.76
C VAL A 29 9.09 -1.35 -1.49
N ALA A 30 9.49 -0.13 -1.10
CA ALA A 30 9.02 1.10 -1.75
C ALA A 30 9.35 1.15 -3.25
N LYS A 31 10.55 0.72 -3.65
CA LYS A 31 10.93 0.65 -5.07
C LYS A 31 10.09 -0.36 -5.84
N VAL A 32 9.88 -1.56 -5.30
CA VAL A 32 9.08 -2.61 -5.95
C VAL A 32 7.62 -2.17 -6.08
N SER A 33 7.04 -1.58 -5.03
CA SER A 33 5.68 -1.03 -5.07
C SER A 33 5.54 0.13 -6.06
N ALA A 34 6.53 1.03 -6.12
CA ALA A 34 6.52 2.14 -7.08
C ALA A 34 6.54 1.65 -8.53
N ILE A 35 7.35 0.63 -8.84
CA ILE A 35 7.37 0.01 -10.17
C ILE A 35 5.99 -0.58 -10.52
N GLY A 36 5.36 -1.31 -9.59
CA GLY A 36 4.02 -1.85 -9.79
C GLY A 36 2.97 -0.78 -10.08
N LEU A 37 2.99 0.32 -9.32
CA LEU A 37 2.07 1.45 -9.53
C LEU A 37 2.29 2.14 -10.87
N VAL A 38 3.54 2.30 -11.31
CA VAL A 38 3.86 2.87 -12.63
C VAL A 38 3.31 1.99 -13.74
N VAL A 39 3.50 0.67 -13.66
CA VAL A 39 2.99 -0.26 -14.68
C VAL A 39 1.47 -0.22 -14.76
N VAL A 40 0.78 -0.33 -13.63
CA VAL A 40 -0.69 -0.30 -13.59
C VAL A 40 -1.23 1.06 -14.04
N GLY A 41 -0.60 2.15 -13.59
CA GLY A 41 -0.96 3.51 -13.99
C GLY A 41 -0.75 3.75 -15.49
N PHE A 42 0.32 3.22 -16.07
CA PHE A 42 0.59 3.34 -17.50
C PHE A 42 -0.42 2.56 -18.35
N ILE A 43 -0.81 1.36 -17.90
CA ILE A 43 -1.87 0.58 -18.56
C ILE A 43 -3.21 1.33 -18.52
N GLY A 44 -3.60 1.84 -17.35
CA GLY A 44 -4.82 2.65 -17.20
C GLY A 44 -4.79 3.93 -18.04
N PHE A 45 -3.63 4.60 -18.10
CA PHE A 45 -3.43 5.78 -18.92
C PHE A 45 -3.52 5.48 -20.42
N ALA A 46 -2.91 4.37 -20.87
CA ALA A 46 -2.99 3.94 -22.27
C ALA A 46 -4.44 3.66 -22.69
N ILE A 47 -5.22 2.98 -21.84
CA ILE A 47 -6.65 2.75 -22.07
C ILE A 47 -7.40 4.09 -22.15
N SER A 48 -7.22 4.98 -21.16
CA SER A 48 -7.87 6.29 -21.15
C SER A 48 -7.50 7.16 -22.35
N MET A 49 -6.27 7.07 -22.84
CA MET A 49 -5.81 7.81 -24.01
C MET A 49 -6.47 7.29 -25.30
N ILE A 50 -6.57 5.97 -25.46
CA ILE A 50 -7.24 5.36 -26.62
C ILE A 50 -8.73 5.67 -26.60
N PHE A 51 -9.40 5.49 -25.46
CA PHE A 51 -10.83 5.80 -25.32
C PHE A 51 -11.12 7.30 -25.43
N GLY A 52 -10.25 8.16 -24.90
CA GLY A 52 -10.40 9.61 -25.02
C GLY A 52 -10.23 10.10 -26.45
N TYR A 53 -9.25 9.56 -27.18
CA TYR A 53 -9.04 9.91 -28.59
C TYR A 53 -10.15 9.36 -29.51
N PHE A 54 -10.71 8.19 -29.20
CA PHE A 54 -11.75 7.56 -30.01
C PHE A 54 -13.18 8.02 -29.66
N GLY A 55 -13.41 8.42 -28.40
CA GLY A 55 -14.71 8.89 -27.89
C GLY A 55 -14.92 10.41 -27.94
N LEU A 56 -13.94 11.18 -28.44
CA LEU A 56 -14.09 12.61 -28.78
C LEU A 56 -14.22 12.80 -30.30
N LYS A 57 -15.01 11.94 -30.94
CA LYS A 57 -15.56 12.18 -32.26
C LYS A 57 -17.07 12.04 -32.22
#